data_AF-A0A258SFF1-F1
#
_entry.id   AF-A0A258SFF1-F1
#
_cell.length_a   1.000
_cell.length_b   1.000
_cell.length_c   1.000
_cell.angle_alpha   90.00
_cell.angle_beta   90.00
_cell.angle_gamma   90.00
#
_symmetry.space_group_name_H-M   'P 1'
#
loop_
_entity.id
_entity.type
_entity.pdbx_description
1 polymer ?
#
loop_
_entity_poly.entity_id
_entity_poly.type
_entity_poly.pdbx_seq_one_letter_code
_entity_poly.pdbx_strand_id
1 'polypeptide(L)'
;MAGRSYLGSIGGGLRWGATRIGQRLRPRMPLRLRLTHQTHSIFGVDGADRRRQMSVDSPLDLAAFNPQHSQRRADVARIFDAIGLAPFPTQLWRFVDSADDPRQGADDFLRAIGISPARVQAGDAAEIDRANEVLELLFGIDTVFDRVAPKVAAALEARLCSGDYAAVREAAGAADTFERIARLGRRWPKSDRIAVLDAFLEEVEAGLANPLAIRATDVALAERIGDRLSRQMMAFDAAMQATWALHYSLAMRWPPHWGATEAWIRSSALARAESLEKVLRRDRRLRPRDVDMTIRRLESANARLERLTARINRRSVRNGPDAAQIRRKSALTDLDQAFAFFEMDRTSRLDRSALRQRFRALARKLHPDQAEPDAASQQAAHARFVTLNRHYDLLKLQL
;
A
#
# COMPACT_ATOMS: atom_id res chain seq x y z
N MET A 1 4.56 -36.29 1.41
CA MET A 1 3.47 -35.50 2.00
C MET A 1 3.38 -34.14 1.30
N ALA A 2 2.37 -33.94 0.46
CA ALA A 2 2.19 -32.76 -0.36
C ALA A 2 1.64 -31.58 0.46
N GLY A 3 2.41 -30.51 0.63
CA GLY A 3 2.02 -29.33 1.41
C GLY A 3 1.53 -28.18 0.52
N ARG A 4 0.30 -27.73 0.76
CA ARG A 4 -0.33 -26.55 0.13
C ARG A 4 0.44 -25.27 0.47
N SER A 5 0.77 -24.48 -0.54
CA SER A 5 1.26 -23.09 -0.43
C SER A 5 0.09 -22.13 -0.11
N TYR A 6 0.38 -20.92 0.38
CA TYR A 6 -0.62 -19.83 0.53
C TYR A 6 -1.43 -19.60 -0.77
N LEU A 7 -0.73 -19.64 -1.90
CA LEU A 7 -1.26 -19.47 -3.25
C LEU A 7 -2.15 -20.66 -3.69
N GLY A 8 -1.96 -21.84 -3.08
CA GLY A 8 -2.69 -23.06 -3.44
C GLY A 8 -4.09 -23.15 -2.83
N SER A 9 -4.38 -22.39 -1.76
CA SER A 9 -5.73 -22.35 -1.18
C SER A 9 -6.65 -21.35 -1.87
N ILE A 10 -6.12 -20.20 -2.32
CA ILE A 10 -6.87 -19.19 -3.08
C ILE A 10 -6.90 -19.56 -4.57
N GLY A 11 -5.76 -19.97 -5.13
CA GLY A 11 -5.63 -20.37 -6.53
C GLY A 11 -6.34 -21.67 -6.93
N GLY A 12 -6.96 -22.39 -5.99
CA GLY A 12 -7.80 -23.56 -6.31
C GLY A 12 -9.14 -23.19 -6.95
N GLY A 13 -9.67 -21.99 -6.67
CA GLY A 13 -10.90 -21.46 -7.25
C GLY A 13 -10.69 -20.64 -8.53
N LEU A 14 -9.51 -20.02 -8.68
CA LEU A 14 -9.19 -19.11 -9.79
C LEU A 14 -8.61 -19.81 -11.04
N ARG A 15 -8.47 -21.15 -11.03
CA ARG A 15 -7.66 -21.89 -12.03
C ARG A 15 -8.40 -22.54 -13.20
N TRP A 16 -9.67 -22.19 -13.43
CA TRP A 16 -10.41 -22.71 -14.59
C TRP A 16 -10.83 -21.56 -15.51
N GLY A 17 -9.92 -21.18 -16.40
CA GLY A 17 -10.18 -20.16 -17.42
C GLY A 17 -9.04 -19.91 -18.41
N ALA A 18 -7.95 -20.69 -18.40
CA ALA A 18 -6.87 -20.57 -19.36
C ALA A 18 -6.65 -21.90 -20.08
N THR A 19 -7.22 -21.99 -21.28
CA THR A 19 -7.01 -23.04 -22.27
C THR A 19 -5.52 -23.30 -22.48
N ARG A 20 -5.10 -24.57 -22.33
CA ARG A 20 -3.77 -25.04 -22.72
C ARG A 20 -3.68 -25.06 -24.25
N ILE A 21 -2.73 -24.32 -24.82
CA ILE A 21 -2.13 -24.66 -26.11
C ILE A 21 -0.61 -24.55 -25.95
N GLY A 22 0.08 -25.65 -26.23
CA GLY A 22 1.51 -25.79 -26.09
C GLY A 22 2.30 -25.44 -27.36
N GLN A 23 3.56 -25.10 -27.12
CA GLN A 23 4.76 -25.28 -27.94
C GLN A 23 5.01 -24.43 -29.20
N ARG A 24 6.17 -23.75 -29.11
CA ARG A 24 7.20 -23.44 -30.14
C ARG A 24 6.75 -22.87 -31.48
N LEU A 25 7.15 -21.61 -31.75
CA LEU A 25 7.92 -21.13 -32.92
C LEU A 25 8.03 -19.59 -32.86
N ARG A 26 9.24 -19.03 -32.99
CA ARG A 26 9.49 -17.68 -33.57
C ARG A 26 9.82 -17.88 -35.06
N PRO A 27 9.80 -16.90 -36.00
CA PRO A 27 9.69 -15.42 -35.87
C PRO A 27 8.79 -14.73 -36.97
N ARG A 28 8.86 -13.38 -37.03
CA ARG A 28 8.55 -12.42 -38.14
C ARG A 28 7.18 -11.71 -38.15
N MET A 29 7.25 -10.38 -38.23
CA MET A 29 6.16 -9.39 -38.44
C MET A 29 5.37 -9.63 -39.76
N PRO A 30 4.35 -8.81 -40.12
CA PRO A 30 3.20 -8.33 -39.34
C PRO A 30 1.89 -8.67 -40.10
N LEU A 31 0.94 -9.38 -39.49
CA LEU A 31 -0.35 -9.66 -40.12
C LEU A 31 -1.44 -8.79 -39.49
N ARG A 32 -1.87 -7.78 -40.26
CA ARG A 32 -3.17 -7.13 -40.13
C ARG A 32 -4.24 -8.19 -40.31
N LEU A 33 -4.86 -8.61 -39.21
CA LEU A 33 -6.13 -9.31 -39.24
C LEU A 33 -7.20 -8.34 -38.72
N ARG A 34 -7.99 -7.81 -39.67
CA ARG A 34 -9.33 -7.31 -39.40
C ARG A 34 -10.09 -8.45 -38.73
N LEU A 35 -10.31 -8.33 -37.44
CA LEU A 35 -11.37 -9.04 -36.74
C LEU A 35 -12.48 -8.03 -36.50
N THR A 36 -13.40 -8.00 -37.45
CA THR A 36 -14.75 -7.49 -37.27
C THR A 36 -15.45 -8.37 -36.24
N HIS A 37 -15.55 -7.88 -35.00
CA HIS A 37 -16.53 -8.37 -34.06
C HIS A 37 -17.05 -7.18 -33.26
N GLN A 38 -18.32 -6.87 -33.49
CA GLN A 38 -19.08 -5.84 -32.79
C GLN A 38 -19.29 -6.27 -31.34
N THR A 39 -18.72 -5.52 -30.40
CA THR A 39 -19.15 -5.48 -28.99
C THR A 39 -20.29 -4.48 -28.85
N HIS A 40 -21.49 -4.96 -28.57
CA HIS A 40 -22.64 -4.15 -28.18
C HIS A 40 -22.49 -3.74 -26.70
N SER A 41 -22.75 -2.46 -26.41
CA SER A 41 -22.71 -1.78 -25.11
C SER A 41 -24.08 -1.88 -24.41
N ILE A 42 -24.14 -1.95 -23.07
CA ILE A 42 -25.38 -2.09 -22.28
C ILE A 42 -26.00 -0.74 -21.86
N PHE A 43 -25.47 0.41 -22.27
CA PHE A 43 -26.22 1.69 -22.16
C PHE A 43 -26.34 2.43 -23.49
N GLY A 44 -27.06 1.80 -24.43
CA GLY A 44 -27.58 2.43 -25.64
C GLY A 44 -28.32 1.42 -26.51
N VAL A 45 -29.66 1.53 -26.58
CA VAL A 45 -30.51 0.79 -27.52
C VAL A 45 -30.38 1.42 -28.92
N ASP A 46 -30.14 0.56 -29.90
CA ASP A 46 -29.90 0.69 -31.34
C ASP A 46 -29.97 2.07 -32.07
N GLY A 47 -28.88 2.34 -32.80
CA GLY A 47 -28.96 2.52 -34.25
C GLY A 47 -29.20 3.94 -34.80
N ALA A 48 -28.16 4.77 -34.82
CA ALA A 48 -28.03 5.80 -35.87
C ALA A 48 -26.56 6.01 -36.26
N ASP A 49 -26.27 5.75 -37.53
CA ASP A 49 -25.00 5.99 -38.21
C ASP A 49 -24.41 7.36 -37.87
N ARG A 50 -23.18 7.39 -37.37
CA ARG A 50 -22.25 8.51 -37.59
C ARG A 50 -20.80 8.09 -37.43
N ARG A 51 -20.18 7.80 -38.58
CA ARG A 51 -18.73 7.95 -38.77
C ARG A 51 -18.34 9.40 -38.47
N ARG A 52 -17.40 9.65 -37.55
CA ARG A 52 -16.18 10.48 -37.77
C ARG A 52 -15.35 10.67 -36.49
N GLN A 53 -14.05 10.45 -36.68
CA GLN A 53 -12.89 11.07 -36.04
C GLN A 53 -12.65 10.80 -34.54
N MET A 54 -11.78 9.81 -34.30
CA MET A 54 -10.87 9.80 -33.15
C MET A 54 -9.94 11.02 -33.24
N SER A 55 -10.04 11.94 -32.28
CA SER A 55 -8.90 12.70 -31.79
C SER A 55 -8.63 12.25 -30.35
N VAL A 56 -7.38 11.87 -30.14
CA VAL A 56 -6.77 11.65 -28.85
C VAL A 56 -6.88 12.95 -28.06
N ASP A 57 -7.68 12.95 -27.00
CA ASP A 57 -7.50 13.83 -25.84
C ASP A 57 -8.19 13.19 -24.62
N SER A 58 -7.41 13.06 -23.56
CA SER A 58 -7.92 12.75 -22.23
C SER A 58 -8.57 14.02 -21.68
N PRO A 59 -9.81 13.95 -21.16
CA PRO A 59 -10.07 14.57 -19.86
C PRO A 59 -11.07 13.72 -19.04
N LEU A 60 -10.78 13.37 -17.79
CA LEU A 60 -11.40 14.07 -16.65
C LEU A 60 -11.84 15.49 -17.03
N ASP A 61 -12.91 15.59 -17.81
CA ASP A 61 -13.59 16.86 -18.00
C ASP A 61 -14.10 17.24 -16.62
N LEU A 62 -13.40 18.20 -16.02
CA LEU A 62 -14.01 19.24 -15.21
C LEU A 62 -15.29 19.61 -15.95
N ALA A 63 -16.40 18.99 -15.55
CA ALA A 63 -17.70 19.27 -16.10
C ALA A 63 -17.82 20.79 -16.10
N ALA A 64 -17.80 21.38 -17.30
CA ALA A 64 -18.11 22.77 -17.46
C ALA A 64 -19.39 22.99 -16.65
N PHE A 65 -19.35 23.93 -15.71
CA PHE A 65 -20.44 24.27 -14.81
C PHE A 65 -21.63 24.69 -15.68
N ASN A 66 -22.39 23.73 -16.18
CA ASN A 66 -23.52 23.96 -17.03
C ASN A 66 -24.73 24.02 -16.10
N PRO A 67 -25.24 25.22 -15.77
CA PRO A 67 -26.24 25.42 -14.72
C PRO A 67 -27.52 24.59 -14.96
N GLN A 68 -27.80 24.22 -16.21
CA GLN A 68 -28.90 23.32 -16.56
C GLN A 68 -28.73 21.90 -16.00
N HIS A 69 -27.52 21.34 -16.01
CA HIS A 69 -27.26 20.02 -15.41
C HIS A 69 -27.37 20.09 -13.88
N SER A 70 -26.84 21.15 -13.27
CA SER A 70 -26.95 21.36 -11.82
C SER A 70 -28.40 21.47 -11.36
N GLN A 71 -29.25 22.18 -12.12
CA GLN A 71 -30.67 22.33 -11.81
C GLN A 71 -31.43 21.01 -11.95
N ARG A 72 -31.22 20.27 -13.05
CA ARG A 72 -31.87 18.97 -13.31
C ARG A 72 -31.54 17.93 -12.23
N ARG A 73 -30.27 17.84 -11.83
CA ARG A 73 -29.83 16.95 -10.74
C ARG A 73 -30.42 17.36 -9.39
N ALA A 74 -30.52 18.67 -9.11
CA ALA A 74 -31.15 19.18 -7.90
C ALA A 74 -32.68 18.95 -7.87
N ASP A 75 -33.35 18.90 -9.02
CA ASP A 75 -34.77 18.54 -9.12
C ASP A 75 -34.99 17.06 -8.76
N VAL A 76 -34.17 16.14 -9.30
CA VAL A 76 -34.23 14.71 -8.95
C VAL A 76 -33.89 14.47 -7.49
N ALA A 77 -32.86 15.13 -6.96
CA ALA A 77 -32.50 15.03 -5.54
C ALA A 77 -33.67 15.43 -4.63
N ARG A 78 -34.34 16.55 -4.92
CA ARG A 78 -35.53 16.99 -4.17
C ARG A 78 -36.68 15.99 -4.23
N ILE A 79 -36.87 15.31 -5.36
CA ILE A 79 -37.92 14.30 -5.52
C ILE A 79 -37.60 13.05 -4.70
N PHE A 80 -36.35 12.60 -4.73
CA PHE A 80 -35.89 11.47 -3.92
C PHE A 80 -36.03 11.78 -2.44
N ASP A 81 -35.60 12.96 -2.00
CA ASP A 81 -35.77 13.43 -0.61
C ASP A 81 -37.25 13.48 -0.20
N ALA A 82 -38.13 13.99 -1.07
CA ALA A 82 -39.55 14.10 -0.77
C ALA A 82 -40.27 12.74 -0.65
N ILE A 83 -39.78 11.71 -1.36
CA ILE A 83 -40.32 10.35 -1.30
C ILE A 83 -39.67 9.53 -0.18
N GLY A 84 -38.57 10.01 0.41
CA GLY A 84 -37.79 9.28 1.42
C GLY A 84 -36.83 8.24 0.83
N LEU A 85 -36.37 8.48 -0.40
CA LEU A 85 -35.34 7.65 -1.04
C LEU A 85 -33.93 8.08 -0.61
N ALA A 86 -33.01 7.12 -0.54
CA ALA A 86 -31.58 7.39 -0.38
C ALA A 86 -31.07 8.25 -1.54
N PRO A 87 -29.94 8.97 -1.37
CA PRO A 87 -29.43 9.86 -2.40
C PRO A 87 -29.26 9.15 -3.76
N PHE A 88 -29.21 9.92 -4.84
CA PHE A 88 -29.00 9.37 -6.19
C PHE A 88 -27.50 9.10 -6.44
N PRO A 89 -27.08 7.88 -6.84
CA PRO A 89 -25.66 7.55 -6.95
C PRO A 89 -24.93 8.36 -8.02
N THR A 90 -23.73 8.82 -7.69
CA THR A 90 -22.96 9.80 -8.48
C THR A 90 -22.69 9.34 -9.92
N GLN A 91 -22.46 8.05 -10.11
CA GLN A 91 -22.14 7.47 -11.43
C GLN A 91 -23.33 7.36 -12.36
N LEU A 92 -24.53 7.44 -11.79
CA LEU A 92 -25.79 7.20 -12.49
C LEU A 92 -26.41 8.51 -12.95
N TRP A 93 -25.84 9.67 -12.59
CA TRP A 93 -26.33 10.97 -13.07
C TRP A 93 -26.41 11.06 -14.59
N ARG A 94 -25.62 10.25 -15.32
CA ARG A 94 -25.73 10.10 -16.76
C ARG A 94 -27.14 9.79 -17.25
N PHE A 95 -27.94 8.99 -16.53
CA PHE A 95 -29.33 8.67 -16.92
C PHE A 95 -30.25 9.89 -16.84
N VAL A 96 -30.02 10.75 -15.86
CA VAL A 96 -30.77 11.99 -15.64
C VAL A 96 -30.32 13.08 -16.62
N ASP A 97 -29.02 13.12 -16.91
CA ASP A 97 -28.41 14.08 -17.82
C ASP A 97 -28.69 13.75 -19.30
N SER A 98 -28.83 12.47 -19.65
CA SER A 98 -29.07 12.02 -21.03
C SER A 98 -30.54 11.96 -21.44
N ALA A 99 -31.47 11.95 -20.49
CA ALA A 99 -32.91 11.93 -20.77
C ALA A 99 -33.42 13.34 -21.11
N ASP A 100 -34.47 13.47 -21.92
CA ASP A 100 -35.09 14.78 -22.16
C ASP A 100 -35.75 15.33 -20.88
N ASP A 101 -36.45 14.47 -20.14
CA ASP A 101 -37.01 14.75 -18.81
C ASP A 101 -36.15 14.07 -17.72
N PRO A 102 -35.61 14.84 -16.74
CA PRO A 102 -34.80 14.27 -15.66
C PRO A 102 -35.60 13.32 -14.75
N ARG A 103 -36.92 13.51 -14.58
CA ARG A 103 -37.78 12.56 -13.86
C ARG A 103 -37.88 11.24 -14.61
N GLN A 104 -38.03 11.31 -15.93
CA GLN A 104 -38.12 10.12 -16.74
C GLN A 104 -36.81 9.32 -16.72
N GLY A 105 -35.65 9.98 -16.74
CA GLY A 105 -34.36 9.30 -16.57
C GLY A 105 -34.21 8.62 -15.20
N ALA A 106 -34.74 9.22 -14.13
CA ALA A 106 -34.77 8.60 -12.80
C ALA A 106 -35.76 7.41 -12.73
N ASP A 107 -36.94 7.55 -13.33
CA ASP A 107 -37.93 6.47 -13.41
C ASP A 107 -37.44 5.30 -14.27
N ASP A 108 -36.75 5.58 -15.37
CA ASP A 108 -36.13 4.58 -16.24
C ASP A 108 -35.04 3.82 -15.50
N PHE A 109 -34.24 4.51 -14.68
CA PHE A 109 -33.29 3.88 -13.77
C PHE A 109 -33.98 2.97 -12.76
N LEU A 110 -35.02 3.46 -12.05
CA LEU A 110 -35.78 2.66 -11.10
C LEU A 110 -36.35 1.39 -11.76
N ARG A 111 -36.93 1.52 -12.96
CA ARG A 111 -37.40 0.35 -13.74
C ARG A 111 -36.27 -0.59 -14.12
N ALA A 112 -35.10 -0.06 -14.49
CA ALA A 112 -33.93 -0.86 -14.86
C ALA A 112 -33.37 -1.67 -13.69
N ILE A 113 -33.56 -1.21 -12.45
CA ILE A 113 -33.28 -1.97 -11.22
C ILE A 113 -34.54 -2.67 -10.69
N GLY A 114 -35.52 -2.97 -11.54
CA GLY A 114 -36.70 -3.75 -11.14
C GLY A 114 -37.57 -3.11 -10.05
N ILE A 115 -37.43 -1.80 -9.81
CA ILE A 115 -38.27 -1.00 -8.90
C ILE A 115 -39.37 -0.33 -9.72
N SER A 116 -40.61 -0.38 -9.22
CA SER A 116 -41.76 0.27 -9.87
C SER A 116 -41.85 1.75 -9.47
N PRO A 117 -41.60 2.70 -10.39
CA PRO A 117 -41.67 4.12 -10.06
C PRO A 117 -43.07 4.55 -9.64
N ALA A 118 -44.11 3.94 -10.22
CA ALA A 118 -45.50 4.22 -9.89
C ALA A 118 -45.84 3.83 -8.43
N ARG A 119 -45.29 2.72 -7.93
CA ARG A 119 -45.49 2.29 -6.52
C ARG A 119 -44.72 3.17 -5.55
N VAL A 120 -43.49 3.54 -5.92
CA VAL A 120 -42.66 4.49 -5.16
C VAL A 120 -43.36 5.85 -5.05
N GLN A 121 -43.88 6.39 -6.16
CA GLN A 121 -44.62 7.65 -6.19
C GLN A 121 -45.94 7.58 -5.40
N ALA A 122 -46.57 6.40 -5.32
CA ALA A 122 -47.76 6.16 -4.53
C ALA A 122 -47.49 6.00 -3.02
N GLY A 123 -46.24 6.05 -2.58
CA GLY A 123 -45.88 5.93 -1.16
C GLY A 123 -45.87 4.50 -0.62
N ASP A 124 -45.71 3.49 -1.49
CA ASP A 124 -45.64 2.09 -1.07
C ASP A 124 -44.37 1.82 -0.26
N ALA A 125 -44.51 1.69 1.06
CA ALA A 125 -43.41 1.49 1.99
C ALA A 125 -42.50 0.30 1.61
N ALA A 126 -43.08 -0.82 1.14
CA ALA A 126 -42.30 -2.00 0.80
C ALA A 126 -41.54 -1.86 -0.54
N GLU A 127 -41.97 -0.97 -1.42
CA GLU A 127 -41.23 -0.63 -2.65
C GLU A 127 -40.16 0.43 -2.36
N ILE A 128 -40.45 1.40 -1.49
CA ILE A 128 -39.50 2.41 -1.02
C ILE A 128 -38.34 1.76 -0.26
N ASP A 129 -38.62 0.83 0.66
CA ASP A 129 -37.57 0.09 1.39
C ASP A 129 -36.68 -0.70 0.43
N ARG A 130 -37.28 -1.38 -0.57
CA ARG A 130 -36.51 -2.08 -1.61
C ARG A 130 -35.68 -1.13 -2.46
N ALA A 131 -36.22 0.03 -2.84
CA ALA A 131 -35.48 1.03 -3.58
C ALA A 131 -34.28 1.55 -2.78
N ASN A 132 -34.47 1.81 -1.48
CA ASN A 132 -33.44 2.25 -0.57
C ASN A 132 -32.33 1.21 -0.39
N GLU A 133 -32.66 -0.07 -0.21
CA GLU A 133 -31.66 -1.14 -0.14
C GLU A 133 -30.75 -1.18 -1.38
N VAL A 134 -31.31 -0.93 -2.57
CA VAL A 134 -30.56 -0.95 -3.83
C VAL A 134 -29.74 0.33 -4.02
N LEU A 135 -30.30 1.49 -3.67
CA LEU A 135 -29.61 2.78 -3.74
C LEU A 135 -28.43 2.84 -2.76
N GLU A 136 -28.62 2.37 -1.53
CA GLU A 136 -27.55 2.25 -0.52
C GLU A 136 -26.46 1.28 -0.98
N LEU A 137 -26.85 0.15 -1.57
CA LEU A 137 -25.92 -0.80 -2.18
C LEU A 137 -25.09 -0.13 -3.28
N LEU A 138 -25.73 0.62 -4.19
CA LEU A 138 -25.05 1.33 -5.27
C LEU A 138 -24.12 2.43 -4.76
N PHE A 139 -24.49 3.12 -3.67
CA PHE A 139 -23.62 4.06 -2.97
C PHE A 139 -22.38 3.39 -2.35
N GLY A 140 -22.55 2.21 -1.76
CA GLY A 140 -21.43 1.43 -1.22
C GLY A 140 -20.48 0.89 -2.28
N ILE A 141 -20.92 0.80 -3.54
CA ILE A 141 -20.21 0.19 -4.66
C ILE A 141 -19.45 1.22 -5.52
N ASP A 142 -19.52 2.51 -5.19
CA ASP A 142 -19.09 3.68 -5.98
C ASP A 142 -17.63 3.69 -6.52
N THR A 143 -16.83 2.63 -6.35
CA THR A 143 -15.52 2.49 -7.01
C THR A 143 -15.25 1.08 -7.55
N VAL A 144 -16.15 0.13 -7.31
CA VAL A 144 -15.98 -1.27 -7.70
C VAL A 144 -16.08 -1.42 -9.21
N PHE A 145 -17.04 -0.77 -9.86
CA PHE A 145 -17.22 -0.85 -11.32
C PHE A 145 -16.01 -0.37 -12.13
N ASP A 146 -15.23 0.58 -11.59
CA ASP A 146 -14.02 1.10 -12.24
C ASP A 146 -12.82 0.13 -12.17
N ARG A 147 -12.87 -0.82 -11.23
CA ARG A 147 -11.75 -1.71 -10.89
C ARG A 147 -11.91 -3.11 -11.48
N VAL A 148 -13.14 -3.50 -11.80
CA VAL A 148 -13.46 -4.82 -12.36
C VAL A 148 -13.18 -4.86 -13.86
N ALA A 149 -12.92 -6.06 -14.39
CA ALA A 149 -12.78 -6.23 -15.83
C ALA A 149 -14.10 -5.88 -16.54
N PRO A 150 -14.09 -5.32 -17.76
CA PRO A 150 -15.31 -4.88 -18.46
C PRO A 150 -16.40 -5.96 -18.59
N LYS A 151 -15.98 -7.22 -18.79
CA LYS A 151 -16.92 -8.36 -18.85
C LYS A 151 -17.59 -8.65 -17.52
N VAL A 152 -16.90 -8.39 -16.41
CA VAL A 152 -17.41 -8.58 -15.05
C VAL A 152 -18.30 -7.39 -14.66
N ALA A 153 -17.95 -6.16 -15.08
CA ALA A 153 -18.83 -5.00 -14.94
C ALA A 153 -20.20 -5.27 -15.59
N ALA A 154 -20.22 -5.73 -16.83
CA ALA A 154 -21.44 -6.10 -17.54
C ALA A 154 -22.23 -7.23 -16.84
N ALA A 155 -21.54 -8.19 -16.23
CA ALA A 155 -22.19 -9.27 -15.47
C ALA A 155 -22.76 -8.80 -14.13
N LEU A 156 -22.08 -7.88 -13.43
CA LEU A 156 -22.60 -7.21 -12.23
C LEU A 156 -23.84 -6.36 -12.55
N GLU A 157 -23.79 -5.65 -13.67
CA GLU A 157 -24.89 -4.85 -14.19
C GLU A 157 -26.11 -5.71 -14.52
N ALA A 158 -25.91 -6.84 -15.23
CA ALA A 158 -27.00 -7.76 -15.53
C ALA A 158 -27.66 -8.32 -14.25
N ARG A 159 -26.87 -8.59 -13.19
CA ARG A 159 -27.39 -9.04 -11.89
C ARG A 159 -28.15 -7.94 -11.14
N LEU A 160 -27.67 -6.70 -11.22
CA LEU A 160 -28.38 -5.53 -10.69
C LEU A 160 -29.75 -5.39 -11.36
N CYS A 161 -29.80 -5.50 -12.69
CA CYS A 161 -31.05 -5.40 -13.46
C CYS A 161 -32.00 -6.58 -13.25
N SER A 162 -31.48 -7.77 -12.94
CA SER A 162 -32.31 -8.96 -12.67
C SER A 162 -32.81 -9.04 -11.22
N GLY A 163 -32.44 -8.09 -10.35
CA GLY A 163 -32.81 -8.08 -8.94
C GLY A 163 -31.99 -9.03 -8.04
N ASP A 164 -30.84 -9.52 -8.51
CA ASP A 164 -29.93 -10.36 -7.70
C ASP A 164 -28.98 -9.49 -6.86
N TYR A 165 -29.57 -8.74 -5.92
CA TYR A 165 -28.84 -7.80 -5.07
C TYR A 165 -27.91 -8.47 -4.07
N ALA A 166 -28.22 -9.72 -3.67
CA ALA A 166 -27.37 -10.49 -2.78
C ALA A 166 -26.00 -10.73 -3.41
N ALA A 167 -25.97 -11.20 -4.66
CA ALA A 167 -24.70 -11.46 -5.33
C ALA A 167 -23.92 -10.18 -5.66
N VAL A 168 -24.61 -9.08 -5.97
CA VAL A 168 -23.98 -7.76 -6.15
C VAL A 168 -23.35 -7.28 -4.84
N ARG A 169 -24.05 -7.45 -3.70
CA ARG A 169 -23.54 -7.11 -2.36
C ARG A 169 -22.33 -7.96 -1.95
N GLU A 170 -22.35 -9.25 -2.25
CA GLU A 170 -21.20 -10.13 -1.99
C GLU A 170 -19.98 -9.72 -2.81
N ALA A 171 -20.16 -9.45 -4.11
CA ALA A 171 -19.08 -9.00 -4.98
C ALA A 171 -18.53 -7.62 -4.56
N ALA A 172 -19.40 -6.71 -4.14
CA ALA A 172 -19.03 -5.43 -3.57
C ALA A 172 -18.15 -5.57 -2.33
N GLY A 173 -18.59 -6.38 -1.35
CA GLY A 173 -17.83 -6.61 -0.13
C GLY A 173 -16.49 -7.31 -0.39
N ALA A 174 -16.45 -8.22 -1.36
CA ALA A 174 -15.20 -8.83 -1.83
C ALA A 174 -14.25 -7.79 -2.43
N ALA A 175 -14.76 -6.93 -3.33
CA ALA A 175 -13.99 -5.87 -3.97
C ALA A 175 -13.44 -4.86 -2.95
N ASP A 176 -14.26 -4.38 -2.02
CA ASP A 176 -13.82 -3.44 -0.96
C ASP A 176 -12.70 -4.06 -0.10
N THR A 177 -12.91 -5.31 0.33
CA THR A 177 -11.89 -6.03 1.13
C THR A 177 -10.58 -6.17 0.35
N PHE A 178 -10.66 -6.54 -0.93
CA PHE A 178 -9.48 -6.74 -1.77
C PHE A 178 -8.81 -5.41 -2.10
N GLU A 179 -9.55 -4.31 -2.23
CA GLU A 179 -8.97 -2.98 -2.43
C GLU A 179 -8.23 -2.54 -1.18
N ARG A 180 -8.82 -2.74 0.00
CA ARG A 180 -8.17 -2.47 1.28
C ARG A 180 -6.88 -3.28 1.43
N ILE A 181 -6.86 -4.55 1.00
CA ILE A 181 -5.64 -5.37 0.97
C ILE A 181 -4.64 -4.84 -0.06
N ALA A 182 -5.08 -4.46 -1.26
CA ALA A 182 -4.22 -3.91 -2.31
C ALA A 182 -3.52 -2.61 -1.86
N ARG A 183 -4.17 -1.82 -0.99
CA ARG A 183 -3.56 -0.63 -0.36
C ARG A 183 -2.32 -0.97 0.50
N LEU A 184 -2.16 -2.20 1.00
CA LEU A 184 -0.91 -2.64 1.64
C LEU A 184 0.29 -2.48 0.69
N GLY A 185 0.09 -2.69 -0.62
CA GLY A 185 1.11 -2.45 -1.63
C GLY A 185 1.58 -1.00 -1.68
N ARG A 186 0.74 -0.02 -1.34
CA ARG A 186 1.16 1.40 -1.35
C ARG A 186 2.13 1.74 -0.22
N ARG A 187 2.12 0.97 0.87
CA ARG A 187 2.98 1.21 2.03
C ARG A 187 4.46 0.88 1.78
N TRP A 188 4.72 -0.06 0.87
CA TRP A 188 6.09 -0.51 0.53
C TRP A 188 6.31 -0.53 -0.99
N PRO A 189 7.39 0.08 -1.51
CA PRO A 189 7.76 -0.05 -2.92
C PRO A 189 7.95 -1.52 -3.33
N LYS A 190 7.69 -1.86 -4.61
CA LYS A 190 7.83 -3.25 -5.10
C LYS A 190 9.23 -3.84 -4.86
N SER A 191 10.27 -3.01 -4.93
CA SER A 191 11.65 -3.39 -4.63
C SER A 191 11.85 -3.85 -3.18
N ASP A 192 11.03 -3.35 -2.27
CA ASP A 192 11.20 -3.47 -0.82
C ASP A 192 10.41 -4.61 -0.20
N ARG A 193 9.41 -5.12 -0.90
CA ARG A 193 8.52 -6.17 -0.41
C ARG A 193 9.23 -7.52 -0.36
N ILE A 194 8.86 -8.32 0.64
CA ILE A 194 9.09 -9.77 0.59
C ILE A 194 8.32 -10.38 -0.59
N ALA A 195 8.92 -11.37 -1.26
CA ALA A 195 8.41 -11.94 -2.51
C ALA A 195 7.01 -12.59 -2.36
N VAL A 196 6.70 -13.12 -1.17
CA VAL A 196 5.38 -13.69 -0.87
C VAL A 196 4.30 -12.61 -0.82
N LEU A 197 4.60 -11.42 -0.30
CA LEU A 197 3.67 -10.29 -0.30
C LEU A 197 3.41 -9.81 -1.73
N ASP A 198 4.44 -9.71 -2.56
CA ASP A 198 4.29 -9.32 -3.97
C ASP A 198 3.39 -10.30 -4.74
N ALA A 199 3.64 -11.62 -4.60
CA ALA A 199 2.81 -12.65 -5.21
C ALA A 199 1.36 -12.63 -4.69
N PHE A 200 1.16 -12.40 -3.40
CA PHE A 200 -0.18 -12.29 -2.81
C PHE A 200 -0.94 -11.06 -3.35
N LEU A 201 -0.28 -9.91 -3.48
CA LEU A 201 -0.88 -8.71 -4.06
C LEU A 201 -1.22 -8.90 -5.55
N GLU A 202 -0.39 -9.62 -6.31
CA GLU A 202 -0.72 -10.03 -7.70
C GLU A 202 -2.01 -10.89 -7.75
N GLU A 203 -2.23 -11.79 -6.78
CA GLU A 203 -3.48 -12.57 -6.68
C GLU A 203 -4.68 -11.72 -6.25
N VAL A 204 -4.49 -10.76 -5.34
CA VAL A 204 -5.55 -9.82 -4.91
C VAL A 204 -5.97 -8.91 -6.07
N GLU A 205 -5.03 -8.40 -6.86
CA GLU A 205 -5.34 -7.61 -8.06
C GLU A 205 -6.13 -8.44 -9.10
N ALA A 206 -5.77 -9.71 -9.28
CA ALA A 206 -6.53 -10.62 -10.14
C ALA A 206 -7.95 -10.88 -9.61
N GLY A 207 -8.12 -10.97 -8.28
CA GLY A 207 -9.42 -11.06 -7.63
C GLY A 207 -10.26 -9.78 -7.82
N LEU A 208 -9.66 -8.60 -7.69
CA LEU A 208 -10.33 -7.32 -7.96
C LEU A 208 -10.86 -7.22 -9.39
N ALA A 209 -10.18 -7.83 -10.36
CA ALA A 209 -10.66 -7.87 -11.73
C ALA A 209 -11.93 -8.73 -11.89
N ASN A 210 -12.19 -9.68 -10.98
CA ASN A 210 -13.35 -10.58 -11.01
C ASN A 210 -13.92 -10.94 -9.62
N PRO A 211 -14.53 -9.98 -8.90
CA PRO A 211 -15.08 -10.21 -7.56
C PRO A 211 -16.26 -11.21 -7.55
N LEU A 212 -17.00 -11.33 -8.66
CA LEU A 212 -18.10 -12.28 -8.80
C LEU A 212 -17.67 -13.75 -8.70
N ALA A 213 -16.40 -14.05 -8.93
CA ALA A 213 -15.86 -15.40 -8.82
C ALA A 213 -15.33 -15.74 -7.42
N ILE A 214 -15.36 -14.79 -6.48
CA ILE A 214 -14.76 -14.93 -5.16
C ILE A 214 -15.80 -15.37 -4.15
N ARG A 215 -15.51 -16.44 -3.41
CA ARG A 215 -16.37 -16.89 -2.31
C ARG A 215 -16.08 -16.10 -1.05
N ALA A 216 -17.09 -15.87 -0.21
CA ALA A 216 -16.92 -15.19 1.07
C ALA A 216 -15.84 -15.82 1.97
N THR A 217 -15.69 -17.15 1.93
CA THR A 217 -14.63 -17.87 2.65
C THR A 217 -13.22 -17.51 2.16
N ASP A 218 -13.07 -17.26 0.86
CA ASP A 218 -11.81 -16.85 0.23
C ASP A 218 -11.50 -15.38 0.60
N VAL A 219 -12.52 -14.52 0.74
CA VAL A 219 -12.37 -13.14 1.24
C VAL A 219 -11.83 -13.09 2.66
N ALA A 220 -12.48 -13.80 3.59
CA ALA A 220 -12.04 -13.88 4.99
C ALA A 220 -10.66 -14.55 5.14
N LEU A 221 -10.28 -15.43 4.21
CA LEU A 221 -8.94 -16.00 4.18
C LEU A 221 -7.91 -14.97 3.69
N ALA A 222 -8.21 -14.24 2.62
CA ALA A 222 -7.33 -13.20 2.06
C ALA A 222 -7.04 -12.10 3.10
N GLU A 223 -8.05 -11.65 3.84
CA GLU A 223 -7.88 -10.66 4.91
C GLU A 223 -6.89 -11.14 5.99
N ARG A 224 -7.08 -12.36 6.51
CA ARG A 224 -6.18 -12.96 7.50
C ARG A 224 -4.74 -13.13 6.98
N ILE A 225 -4.59 -13.43 5.69
CA ILE A 225 -3.28 -13.54 5.04
C ILE A 225 -2.65 -12.15 4.91
N GLY A 226 -3.39 -11.15 4.45
CA GLY A 226 -2.95 -9.76 4.31
C GLY A 226 -2.47 -9.18 5.64
N ASP A 227 -3.24 -9.36 6.71
CA ASP A 227 -2.88 -8.92 8.06
C ASP A 227 -1.57 -9.55 8.56
N ARG A 228 -1.41 -10.85 8.33
CA ARG A 228 -0.19 -11.56 8.72
C ARG A 228 1.00 -11.07 7.92
N LEU A 229 0.88 -10.97 6.60
CA LEU A 229 1.95 -10.50 5.73
C LEU A 229 2.34 -9.05 6.05
N SER A 230 1.38 -8.20 6.41
CA SER A 230 1.62 -6.84 6.90
C SER A 230 2.50 -6.85 8.17
N ARG A 231 2.16 -7.68 9.17
CA ARG A 231 2.98 -7.85 10.39
C ARG A 231 4.38 -8.41 10.08
N GLN A 232 4.47 -9.40 9.21
CA GLN A 232 5.75 -10.00 8.80
C GLN A 232 6.64 -8.97 8.07
N MET A 233 6.06 -8.14 7.22
CA MET A 233 6.77 -7.06 6.53
C MET A 233 7.30 -6.02 7.52
N MET A 234 6.48 -5.59 8.49
CA MET A 234 6.93 -4.69 9.55
C MET A 234 8.07 -5.28 10.40
N ALA A 235 7.99 -6.56 10.76
CA ALA A 235 9.04 -7.23 11.52
C ALA A 235 10.34 -7.39 10.71
N PHE A 236 10.23 -7.70 9.42
CA PHE A 236 11.37 -7.76 8.51
C PHE A 236 12.06 -6.41 8.38
N ASP A 237 11.31 -5.33 8.15
CA ASP A 237 11.87 -3.97 8.06
C ASP A 237 12.58 -3.57 9.35
N ALA A 238 11.95 -3.79 10.51
CA ALA A 238 12.54 -3.48 11.80
C ALA A 238 13.85 -4.26 12.03
N ALA A 239 13.86 -5.55 11.70
CA ALA A 239 15.05 -6.39 11.83
C ALA A 239 16.18 -5.98 10.86
N MET A 240 15.86 -5.56 9.63
CA MET A 240 16.85 -5.03 8.69
C MET A 240 17.39 -3.68 9.14
N GLN A 241 16.54 -2.76 9.59
CA GLN A 241 16.97 -1.47 10.15
C GLN A 241 17.91 -1.66 11.35
N ALA A 242 17.57 -2.59 12.26
CA ALA A 242 18.44 -2.94 13.38
C ALA A 242 19.80 -3.50 12.91
N THR A 243 19.82 -4.35 11.89
CA THR A 243 21.06 -4.87 11.27
C THR A 243 21.95 -3.72 10.81
N TRP A 244 21.39 -2.77 10.05
CA TRP A 244 22.15 -1.64 9.50
C TRP A 244 22.65 -0.70 10.59
N ALA A 245 21.82 -0.40 11.59
CA ALA A 245 22.21 0.43 12.73
C ALA A 245 23.37 -0.21 13.53
N LEU A 246 23.30 -1.51 13.80
CA LEU A 246 24.35 -2.25 14.48
C LEU A 246 25.63 -2.30 13.64
N HIS A 247 25.52 -2.57 12.34
CA HIS A 247 26.69 -2.58 11.46
C HIS A 247 27.39 -1.22 11.42
N TYR A 248 26.63 -0.14 11.28
CA TYR A 248 27.16 1.23 11.28
C TYR A 248 27.83 1.60 12.61
N SER A 249 27.16 1.34 13.74
CA SER A 249 27.72 1.62 15.07
C SER A 249 29.02 0.85 15.34
N LEU A 250 29.09 -0.42 14.92
CA LEU A 250 30.30 -1.24 15.02
C LEU A 250 31.41 -0.70 14.12
N ALA A 251 31.10 -0.24 12.91
CA ALA A 251 32.08 0.38 12.01
C ALA A 251 32.71 1.63 12.64
N MET A 252 31.88 2.48 13.26
CA MET A 252 32.32 3.75 13.86
C MET A 252 33.13 3.59 15.15
N ARG A 253 32.88 2.53 15.93
CA ARG A 253 33.51 2.31 17.24
C ARG A 253 34.43 1.09 17.26
N TRP A 254 34.91 0.67 16.09
CA TRP A 254 35.72 -0.54 15.98
C TRP A 254 37.07 -0.37 16.70
N PRO A 255 37.39 -1.15 17.74
CA PRO A 255 38.65 -0.99 18.45
C PRO A 255 39.83 -1.51 17.62
N PRO A 256 40.97 -0.80 17.56
CA PRO A 256 42.11 -1.17 16.72
C PRO A 256 42.82 -2.47 17.16
N HIS A 257 42.65 -2.87 18.42
CA HIS A 257 43.28 -4.07 19.01
C HIS A 257 42.38 -5.31 18.96
N TRP A 258 41.19 -5.23 18.37
CA TRP A 258 40.29 -6.38 18.23
C TRP A 258 40.73 -7.25 17.04
N GLY A 259 40.78 -8.56 17.28
CA GLY A 259 41.39 -9.53 16.37
C GLY A 259 40.44 -10.12 15.33
N ALA A 260 40.96 -11.13 14.61
CA ALA A 260 40.25 -11.81 13.54
C ALA A 260 38.90 -12.41 13.97
N THR A 261 38.78 -12.86 15.22
CA THR A 261 37.55 -13.47 15.76
C THR A 261 36.38 -12.50 15.79
N GLU A 262 36.55 -11.29 16.34
CA GLU A 262 35.48 -10.30 16.38
C GLU A 262 35.14 -9.76 14.98
N ALA A 263 36.14 -9.56 14.12
CA ALA A 263 35.92 -9.20 12.71
C ALA A 263 35.13 -10.27 11.95
N TRP A 264 35.39 -11.56 12.24
CA TRP A 264 34.62 -12.68 11.72
C TRP A 264 33.17 -12.70 12.22
N ILE A 265 32.92 -12.39 13.49
CA ILE A 265 31.54 -12.28 14.02
C ILE A 265 30.75 -11.18 13.29
N ARG A 266 31.36 -9.99 13.09
CA ARG A 266 30.72 -8.89 12.37
C ARG A 266 30.41 -9.25 10.91
N SER A 267 31.41 -9.75 10.18
CA SER A 267 31.27 -10.10 8.76
C SER A 267 30.31 -11.26 8.53
N SER A 268 30.37 -12.32 9.35
CA SER A 268 29.47 -13.47 9.24
C SER A 268 28.01 -13.11 9.56
N ALA A 269 27.76 -12.22 10.52
CA ALA A 269 26.42 -11.74 10.83
C ALA A 269 25.83 -10.89 9.70
N LEU A 270 26.62 -9.98 9.10
CA LEU A 270 26.18 -9.20 7.93
C LEU A 270 25.90 -10.10 6.73
N ALA A 271 26.83 -10.98 6.37
CA ALA A 271 26.64 -11.92 5.25
C ALA A 271 25.40 -12.81 5.45
N ARG A 272 25.11 -13.19 6.69
CA ARG A 272 23.90 -13.93 7.04
C ARG A 272 22.64 -13.07 6.86
N ALA A 273 22.65 -11.82 7.31
CA ALA A 273 21.53 -10.90 7.13
C ALA A 273 21.22 -10.67 5.65
N GLU A 274 22.23 -10.34 4.83
CA GLU A 274 22.10 -10.17 3.38
C GLU A 274 21.57 -11.43 2.69
N SER A 275 22.06 -12.61 3.10
CA SER A 275 21.56 -13.88 2.58
C SER A 275 20.09 -14.13 2.93
N LEU A 276 19.66 -13.81 4.16
CA LEU A 276 18.27 -14.00 4.61
C LEU A 276 17.34 -12.98 3.93
N GLU A 277 17.78 -11.74 3.78
CA GLU A 277 17.10 -10.71 2.99
C GLU A 277 16.90 -11.17 1.55
N LYS A 278 17.95 -11.70 0.91
CA LYS A 278 17.89 -12.22 -0.46
C LYS A 278 16.89 -13.36 -0.59
N VAL A 279 16.78 -14.24 0.41
CA VAL A 279 15.78 -15.31 0.44
C VAL A 279 14.37 -14.71 0.53
N LEU A 280 14.11 -13.82 1.50
CA LEU A 280 12.79 -13.20 1.70
C LEU A 280 12.32 -12.38 0.48
N ARG A 281 13.25 -11.69 -0.20
CA ARG A 281 12.95 -10.85 -1.37
C ARG A 281 12.83 -11.62 -2.69
N ARG A 282 13.30 -12.87 -2.78
CA ARG A 282 13.29 -13.65 -4.04
C ARG A 282 12.34 -14.83 -4.04
N ASP A 283 12.18 -15.50 -2.90
CA ASP A 283 11.40 -16.73 -2.86
C ASP A 283 9.90 -16.45 -2.63
N ARG A 284 9.14 -16.49 -3.74
CA ARG A 284 7.69 -16.31 -3.76
C ARG A 284 6.91 -17.47 -3.11
N ARG A 285 7.56 -18.61 -2.84
CA ARG A 285 6.90 -19.85 -2.40
C ARG A 285 7.11 -20.16 -0.91
N LEU A 286 7.70 -19.24 -0.16
CA LEU A 286 7.89 -19.42 1.28
C LEU A 286 6.55 -19.59 1.99
N ARG A 287 6.50 -20.57 2.90
CA ARG A 287 5.35 -20.81 3.75
C ARG A 287 5.30 -19.76 4.86
N PRO A 288 4.13 -19.56 5.53
CA PRO A 288 4.00 -18.64 6.67
C PRO A 288 5.14 -18.78 7.67
N ARG A 289 5.36 -20.02 8.08
CA ARG A 289 6.30 -20.41 9.12
C ARG A 289 7.73 -20.19 8.67
N ASP A 290 8.01 -20.32 7.38
CA ASP A 290 9.36 -20.15 6.83
C ASP A 290 9.73 -18.66 6.78
N VAL A 291 8.77 -17.77 6.49
CA VAL A 291 8.94 -16.31 6.60
C VAL A 291 9.24 -15.93 8.05
N ASP A 292 8.41 -16.36 8.99
CA ASP A 292 8.62 -16.10 10.43
C ASP A 292 9.96 -16.64 10.93
N MET A 293 10.33 -17.86 10.53
CA MET A 293 11.61 -18.47 10.91
C MET A 293 12.80 -17.72 10.31
N THR A 294 12.67 -17.18 9.10
CA THR A 294 13.72 -16.41 8.45
C THR A 294 13.92 -15.06 9.15
N ILE A 295 12.82 -14.39 9.54
CA ILE A 295 12.86 -13.16 10.35
C ILE A 295 13.50 -13.44 11.72
N ARG A 296 13.11 -14.52 12.43
CA ARG A 296 13.75 -14.89 13.71
C ARG A 296 15.24 -15.18 13.58
N ARG A 297 15.68 -15.77 12.46
CA ARG A 297 17.10 -16.00 12.17
C ARG A 297 17.86 -14.70 11.94
N LEU A 298 17.21 -13.69 11.37
CA LEU A 298 17.75 -12.33 11.21
C LEU A 298 17.86 -11.63 12.58
N GLU A 299 16.81 -11.67 13.40
CA GLU A 299 16.83 -11.16 14.79
C GLU A 299 17.93 -11.83 15.63
N SER A 300 18.12 -13.14 15.47
CA SER A 300 19.20 -13.87 16.14
C SER A 300 20.59 -13.43 15.68
N ALA A 301 20.75 -13.00 14.42
CA ALA A 301 21.99 -12.41 13.93
C ALA A 301 22.22 -11.02 14.55
N ASN A 302 21.16 -10.20 14.64
CA ASN A 302 21.20 -8.89 15.32
C ASN A 302 21.59 -9.03 16.79
N ALA A 303 21.01 -9.98 17.52
CA ALA A 303 21.36 -10.24 18.92
C ALA A 303 22.86 -10.57 19.11
N ARG A 304 23.51 -11.19 18.11
CA ARG A 304 24.97 -11.42 18.15
C ARG A 304 25.76 -10.12 17.98
N LEU A 305 25.32 -9.25 17.06
CA LEU A 305 25.92 -7.93 16.85
C LEU A 305 25.70 -6.99 18.04
N GLU A 306 24.54 -7.05 18.69
CA GLU A 306 24.26 -6.31 19.93
C GLU A 306 25.19 -6.73 21.06
N ARG A 307 25.38 -8.03 21.28
CA ARG A 307 26.35 -8.54 22.28
C ARG A 307 27.77 -8.07 21.97
N LEU A 308 28.15 -8.01 20.70
CA LEU A 308 29.45 -7.50 20.27
C LEU A 308 29.58 -6.01 20.62
N THR A 309 28.57 -5.21 20.29
CA THR A 309 28.49 -3.78 20.60
C THR A 309 28.55 -3.53 22.12
N ALA A 310 27.82 -4.31 22.91
CA ALA A 310 27.84 -4.26 24.36
C ALA A 310 29.23 -4.61 24.94
N ARG A 311 29.95 -5.58 24.35
CA ARG A 311 31.32 -5.90 24.73
C ARG A 311 32.29 -4.75 24.46
N ILE A 312 32.14 -4.04 23.34
CA ILE A 312 32.93 -2.82 23.05
C ILE A 312 32.68 -1.78 24.13
N ASN A 313 31.41 -1.46 24.41
CA ASN A 313 31.04 -0.46 25.41
C ASN A 313 31.51 -0.81 26.82
N ARG A 314 31.49 -2.09 27.23
CA ARG A 314 31.99 -2.50 28.55
C ARG A 314 33.51 -2.38 28.68
N ARG A 315 34.26 -2.66 27.61
CA ARG A 315 35.74 -2.56 27.63
C ARG A 315 36.21 -1.11 27.52
N SER A 316 35.53 -0.24 26.77
CA SER A 316 35.85 1.19 26.73
C SER A 316 35.67 1.85 28.10
N VAL A 317 34.65 1.45 28.87
CA VAL A 317 34.42 1.92 30.25
C VAL A 317 35.49 1.41 31.23
N ARG A 318 36.07 0.22 31.00
CA ARG A 318 37.06 -0.39 31.91
C ARG A 318 38.50 0.09 31.68
N ASN A 319 38.85 0.49 30.46
CA ASN A 319 40.23 0.79 30.07
C ASN A 319 40.47 2.28 29.72
N GLY A 320 39.46 3.15 29.87
CA GLY A 320 39.60 4.60 29.65
C GLY A 320 40.08 5.36 30.89
N PRO A 321 40.72 6.54 30.73
CA PRO A 321 41.16 7.39 31.84
C PRO A 321 40.03 7.86 32.77
N ASP A 322 38.76 7.73 32.35
CA ASP A 322 37.56 8.12 33.10
C ASP A 322 36.88 6.98 33.88
N ALA A 323 37.51 5.81 34.02
CA ALA A 323 36.94 4.67 34.78
C ALA A 323 36.58 5.04 36.24
N ALA A 324 37.21 6.09 36.80
CA ALA A 324 36.90 6.64 38.11
C ALA A 324 35.71 7.65 38.12
N GLN A 325 35.42 8.33 37.01
CA GLN A 325 34.31 9.31 36.92
C GLN A 325 32.96 8.68 36.52
N ILE A 326 32.96 7.57 35.79
CA ILE A 326 31.72 6.94 35.27
C ILE A 326 30.88 6.28 36.39
N ARG A 327 31.46 5.98 37.56
CA ARG A 327 30.70 5.44 38.71
C ARG A 327 29.69 6.41 39.31
N ARG A 328 29.65 7.69 38.91
CA ARG A 328 28.76 8.72 39.50
C ARG A 328 27.84 9.48 38.54
N LYS A 329 27.82 9.18 37.23
CA LYS A 329 26.83 9.79 36.31
C LYS A 329 26.01 8.70 35.65
N SER A 330 24.69 8.74 35.83
CA SER A 330 23.78 7.90 35.05
C SER A 330 24.09 8.10 33.57
N ALA A 331 24.34 7.00 32.86
CA ALA A 331 24.74 7.03 31.47
C ALA A 331 23.60 7.60 30.62
N LEU A 332 23.67 8.87 30.26
CA LEU A 332 22.85 9.45 29.19
C LEU A 332 23.12 8.64 27.92
N THR A 333 22.06 8.07 27.33
CA THR A 333 22.16 7.26 26.12
C THR A 333 22.73 8.11 24.97
N ASP A 334 23.35 7.50 23.95
CA ASP A 334 23.85 8.25 22.78
C ASP A 334 22.74 9.08 22.10
N LEU A 335 21.48 8.65 22.25
CA LEU A 335 20.30 9.37 21.82
C LEU A 335 20.04 10.62 22.70
N ASP A 336 20.15 10.51 24.02
CA ASP A 336 20.06 11.66 24.94
C ASP A 336 21.12 12.71 24.65
N GLN A 337 22.34 12.26 24.34
CA GLN A 337 23.42 13.15 23.93
C GLN A 337 23.11 13.83 22.60
N ALA A 338 22.46 13.15 21.65
CA ALA A 338 22.05 13.75 20.38
C ALA A 338 20.94 14.79 20.56
N PHE A 339 19.92 14.52 21.38
CA PHE A 339 18.88 15.48 21.71
C PHE A 339 19.47 16.72 22.42
N ALA A 340 20.36 16.52 23.39
CA ALA A 340 21.06 17.61 24.06
C ALA A 340 21.95 18.42 23.11
N PHE A 341 22.67 17.76 22.21
CA PHE A 341 23.56 18.39 21.22
C PHE A 341 22.79 19.29 20.25
N PHE A 342 21.57 18.89 19.87
CA PHE A 342 20.70 19.69 19.00
C PHE A 342 19.86 20.72 19.77
N GLU A 343 19.95 20.75 21.10
CA GLU A 343 19.09 21.54 22.01
C GLU A 343 17.59 21.25 21.77
N MET A 344 17.26 19.98 21.54
CA MET A 344 15.89 19.53 21.30
C MET A 344 15.40 18.72 22.50
N ASP A 345 14.13 18.91 22.85
CA ASP A 345 13.51 18.13 23.92
C ASP A 345 13.21 16.70 23.47
N ARG A 346 13.56 15.72 24.30
CA ARG A 346 13.33 14.29 24.07
C ARG A 346 11.85 13.92 24.14
N THR A 347 11.05 14.65 24.91
CA THR A 347 9.61 14.33 25.08
C THR A 347 8.74 14.87 23.95
N SER A 348 9.31 15.76 23.13
CA SER A 348 8.65 16.37 21.98
C SER A 348 8.75 15.48 20.74
N ARG A 349 7.68 15.41 19.94
CA ARG A 349 7.69 14.68 18.66
C ARG A 349 8.74 15.31 17.73
N LEU A 350 9.68 14.50 17.25
CA LEU A 350 10.74 14.98 16.39
C LEU A 350 10.17 15.46 15.04
N ASP A 351 10.43 16.72 14.67
CA ASP A 351 10.05 17.27 13.37
C ASP A 351 11.26 17.26 12.41
N ARG A 352 11.06 16.63 11.25
CA ARG A 352 12.04 16.54 10.17
C ARG A 352 12.47 17.91 9.64
N SER A 353 11.56 18.89 9.61
CA SER A 353 11.83 20.24 9.11
C SER A 353 12.71 21.03 10.10
N ALA A 354 12.35 21.01 11.38
CA ALA A 354 13.10 21.63 12.47
C ALA A 354 14.51 21.03 12.64
N LEU A 355 14.64 19.69 12.58
CA LEU A 355 15.93 19.01 12.68
C LEU A 355 16.88 19.41 11.53
N ARG A 356 16.37 19.48 10.29
CA ARG A 356 17.15 19.93 9.12
C ARG A 356 17.61 21.38 9.24
N GLN A 357 16.74 22.26 9.72
CA GLN A 357 17.08 23.67 9.92
C GLN A 357 18.16 23.83 10.99
N ARG A 358 18.03 23.10 12.10
CA ARG A 358 19.00 23.11 13.19
C ARG A 358 20.36 22.55 12.77
N PHE A 359 20.37 21.46 12.01
CA PHE A 359 21.60 20.92 11.42
C PHE A 359 22.31 21.94 10.53
N ARG A 360 21.60 22.60 9.63
CA ARG A 360 22.18 23.63 8.74
C ARG A 360 22.77 24.80 9.54
N ALA A 361 22.10 25.21 10.62
CA ALA A 361 22.59 26.28 11.49
C ALA A 361 23.89 25.89 12.22
N LEU A 362 23.98 24.65 12.72
CA LEU A 362 25.19 24.14 13.39
C LEU A 362 26.32 23.83 12.40
N ALA A 363 26.00 23.29 11.23
CA ALA A 363 26.97 23.00 10.17
C ALA A 363 27.67 24.27 9.68
N ARG A 364 26.95 25.39 9.59
CA ARG A 364 27.54 26.70 9.25
C ARG A 364 28.46 27.28 10.31
N LYS A 365 28.38 26.83 11.57
CA LYS A 365 29.23 27.31 12.68
C LYS A 365 30.39 26.37 12.97
N LEU A 366 30.26 25.11 12.61
CA LEU A 366 31.20 24.03 12.93
C LEU A 366 31.92 23.50 11.68
N HIS A 367 31.77 24.18 10.53
CA HIS A 367 32.40 23.74 9.30
C HIS A 367 33.93 23.84 9.41
N PRO A 368 34.70 22.84 8.94
CA PRO A 368 36.16 22.87 8.98
C PRO A 368 36.77 24.11 8.30
N ASP A 369 36.11 24.65 7.27
CA ASP A 369 36.55 25.86 6.55
C ASP A 369 36.53 27.14 7.40
N GLN A 370 35.90 27.11 8.57
CA GLN A 370 35.92 28.23 9.53
C GLN A 370 37.02 28.11 10.59
N ALA A 371 37.81 27.03 10.57
CA ALA A 371 38.90 26.82 11.50
C ALA A 371 40.15 27.61 11.08
N GLU A 372 40.98 27.97 12.06
CA GLU A 372 42.30 28.52 11.82
C GLU A 372 43.17 27.51 11.03
N PRO A 373 44.11 27.98 10.19
CA PRO A 373 44.86 27.13 9.27
C PRO A 373 45.89 26.22 9.96
N ASP A 374 45.96 26.20 11.29
CA ASP A 374 46.83 25.28 12.03
C ASP A 374 46.22 23.87 12.13
N ALA A 375 47.10 22.87 12.18
CA ALA A 375 46.70 21.46 12.14
C ALA A 375 45.84 21.03 13.34
N ALA A 376 46.05 21.63 14.52
CA ALA A 376 45.31 21.28 15.72
C ALA A 376 43.88 21.82 15.67
N SER A 377 43.70 23.07 15.22
CA SER A 377 42.39 23.69 15.02
C SER A 377 41.59 22.99 13.92
N GLN A 378 42.22 22.61 12.81
CA GLN A 378 41.56 21.86 11.74
C GLN A 378 41.11 20.47 12.22
N GLN A 379 41.96 19.75 12.97
CA GLN A 379 41.62 18.44 13.52
C GLN A 379 40.48 18.54 14.55
N ALA A 380 40.48 19.56 15.39
CA ALA A 380 39.42 19.82 16.36
C ALA A 380 38.09 20.19 15.67
N ALA A 381 38.12 21.02 14.62
CA ALA A 381 36.94 21.38 13.84
C ALA A 381 36.38 20.17 13.08
N HIS A 382 37.25 19.35 12.49
CA HIS A 382 36.86 18.10 11.85
C HIS A 382 36.20 17.13 12.83
N ALA A 383 36.76 16.95 14.03
CA ALA A 383 36.18 16.11 15.07
C ALA A 383 34.78 16.60 15.52
N ARG A 384 34.59 17.92 15.64
CA ARG A 384 33.29 18.54 15.97
C ARG A 384 32.28 18.33 14.84
N PHE A 385 32.70 18.49 13.59
CA PHE A 385 31.82 18.31 12.42
C PHE A 385 31.40 16.84 12.23
N VAL A 386 32.32 15.89 12.45
CA VAL A 386 32.00 14.45 12.48
C VAL A 386 31.00 14.13 13.58
N THR A 387 31.14 14.76 14.75
CA THR A 387 30.21 14.61 15.89
C THR A 387 28.83 15.17 15.56
N LEU A 388 28.75 16.33 14.90
CA LEU A 388 27.49 16.92 14.41
C LEU A 388 26.76 15.96 13.44
N ASN A 389 27.45 15.42 12.44
CA ASN A 389 26.87 14.48 11.47
C ASN A 389 26.36 13.20 12.16
N ARG A 390 27.15 12.67 13.11
CA ARG A 390 26.78 11.48 13.88
C ARG A 390 25.50 11.66 14.68
N HIS A 391 25.34 12.79 15.37
CA HIS A 391 24.11 13.06 16.14
C HIS A 391 22.91 13.32 15.23
N TYR A 392 23.11 14.00 14.10
CA TYR A 392 22.07 14.23 13.10
C TYR A 392 21.53 12.92 12.51
N ASP A 393 22.42 11.98 12.16
CA ASP A 393 22.02 10.68 11.61
C ASP A 393 21.26 9.84 12.64
N LEU A 394 21.67 9.87 13.91
CA LEU A 394 20.97 9.18 15.00
C LEU A 394 19.53 9.71 15.19
N LEU A 395 19.35 11.03 15.15
CA LEU A 395 18.02 11.65 15.26
C LEU A 395 17.17 11.41 14.00
N LYS A 396 17.79 11.36 12.83
CA LYS A 396 17.11 11.04 11.56
C LYS A 396 16.56 9.61 11.52
N LEU A 397 17.20 8.66 12.21
CA LEU A 397 16.72 7.27 12.32
C LEU A 397 15.49 7.13 13.23
N GLN A 398 15.11 8.17 13.98
CA GLN A 398 13.89 8.20 14.80
C GLN A 398 12.68 8.83 14.08
N LEU A 399 12.89 9.34 12.86
CA LEU A 399 11.86 9.92 11.96
C LEU A 399 11.45 8.91 10.90
#